data_AF-A0A2S3QCF0-F1
#
_entry.id   AF-A0A2S3QCF0-F1
#
_cell.length_a   1.000
_cell.length_b   1.000
_cell.length_c   1.000
_cell.angle_alpha   90.00
_cell.angle_beta   90.00
_cell.angle_gamma   90.00
#
_symmetry.space_group_name_H-M   'P 1'
#
loop_
_entity.id
_entity.type
_entity.pdbx_description
1 polymer ?
#
loop_
_entity_poly.entity_id
_entity_poly.type
_entity_poly.pdbx_seq_one_letter_code
_entity_poly.pdbx_strand_id
1 'polypeptide(L)' 'MILLNFSGFPLLPFAGFGSLGVFLVAVVVFGIPALLMWLWNLTLPDLFGWPRLRYWQAFRLELICGLLFGAFHIM' A
#
# COMPACT_ATOMS: atom_id res chain seq x y z
N MET A 1 18.70 22.95 44.94
CA MET A 1 19.37 22.50 43.71
C MET A 1 18.33 21.88 42.81
N ILE A 2 18.26 22.42 41.58
CA ILE A 2 17.33 22.20 40.47
C ILE A 2 16.58 20.86 40.43
N LEU A 3 15.23 20.95 40.45
CA LEU A 3 14.30 19.93 39.97
C LEU A 3 14.49 19.79 38.45
N LEU A 4 14.68 18.55 37.97
CA LEU A 4 14.76 18.21 36.55
C LEU A 4 13.43 18.53 35.85
N ASN A 5 13.28 19.75 35.38
CA ASN A 5 12.19 20.19 34.52
C ASN A 5 12.45 19.68 33.09
N PHE A 6 11.91 18.51 32.76
CA PHE A 6 11.96 17.91 31.40
C PHE A 6 10.89 18.48 30.45
N SER A 7 10.40 19.70 30.64
CA SER A 7 9.37 20.29 29.76
C SER A 7 9.91 20.84 28.42
N GLY A 8 11.24 20.76 28.21
CA GLY A 8 11.93 21.35 27.07
C GLY A 8 12.46 20.37 26.03
N PHE A 9 11.90 19.15 25.89
CA PHE A 9 12.30 18.24 24.82
C PHE A 9 11.35 18.41 23.61
N PRO A 10 11.72 19.20 22.58
CA PRO A 10 11.01 19.14 21.31
C PRO A 10 11.35 17.81 20.64
N LEU A 11 10.65 16.75 21.01
CA LEU A 11 10.68 15.45 20.30
C LEU A 11 10.08 15.53 18.88
N LEU A 12 9.69 16.74 18.44
CA LEU A 12 8.75 16.99 17.34
C LEU A 12 9.31 17.54 15.99
N PRO A 13 10.63 17.62 15.69
CA PRO A 13 11.06 17.85 14.31
C PRO A 13 11.49 16.60 13.54
N PHE A 14 11.78 15.46 14.20
CA PHE A 14 12.27 14.25 13.52
C PHE A 14 11.21 13.15 13.33
N ALA A 15 10.15 13.14 14.14
CA ALA A 15 9.08 12.15 14.05
C ALA A 15 8.12 12.36 12.86
N GLY A 16 8.11 13.55 12.24
CA GLY A 16 7.16 13.92 11.18
C GLY A 16 7.58 13.57 9.75
N PHE A 17 8.88 13.33 9.49
CA PHE A 17 9.36 13.08 8.13
C PHE A 17 9.09 11.63 7.67
N GLY A 18 9.03 10.66 8.58
CA GLY A 18 8.74 9.26 8.24
C GLY A 18 7.25 8.96 8.03
N SER A 19 6.35 9.66 8.71
CA SER A 19 4.92 9.33 8.72
C SER A 19 4.22 9.56 7.38
N LEU A 20 4.57 10.63 6.66
CA LEU A 20 4.03 10.90 5.32
C LEU A 20 4.47 9.85 4.28
N GLY A 21 5.73 9.41 4.35
CA GLY A 21 6.24 8.37 3.45
C GLY A 21 5.54 7.02 3.67
N VAL A 22 5.38 6.62 4.93
CA VAL A 22 4.66 5.39 5.28
C VAL A 22 3.17 5.48 4.88
N PHE A 23 2.55 6.64 5.06
CA PHE A 23 1.17 6.86 4.62
C PHE A 23 1.00 6.72 3.11
N LEU A 24 1.90 7.33 2.32
CA LEU A 24 1.89 7.21 0.86
C LEU A 24 2.08 5.75 0.41
N VAL A 25 3.04 5.03 0.99
CA VAL A 25 3.26 3.62 0.67
C VAL A 25 2.03 2.78 1.02
N ALA A 26 1.40 3.01 2.17
CA ALA A 26 0.18 2.31 2.54
C ALA A 26 -0.97 2.59 1.56
N VAL A 27 -1.16 3.85 1.15
CA VAL A 27 -2.18 4.21 0.14
C VAL A 27 -1.92 3.54 -1.19
N VAL A 28 -0.66 3.44 -1.61
CA VAL A 28 -0.30 2.76 -2.87
C VAL A 28 -0.53 1.25 -2.75
N VAL A 29 -0.03 0.62 -1.68
CA VAL A 29 -0.13 -0.83 -1.46
C VAL A 29 -1.57 -1.30 -1.28
N PHE A 30 -2.45 -0.50 -0.66
CA PHE A 30 -3.85 -0.87 -0.49
C PHE A 30 -4.79 -0.31 -1.57
N GLY A 31 -4.42 0.81 -2.19
CA GLY A 31 -5.19 1.45 -3.25
C GLY A 31 -5.09 0.73 -4.60
N ILE A 32 -3.90 0.24 -4.97
CA ILE A 32 -3.70 -0.50 -6.23
C ILE A 32 -4.57 -1.78 -6.28
N PRO A 33 -4.62 -2.64 -5.23
CA PRO A 33 -5.50 -3.81 -5.21
C PRO A 33 -6.98 -3.48 -5.33
N ALA A 34 -7.42 -2.36 -4.73
CA ALA A 34 -8.80 -1.90 -4.84
C ALA A 34 -9.13 -1.49 -6.28
N LEU A 35 -8.22 -0.78 -6.95
CA LEU A 35 -8.36 -0.40 -8.35
C LEU A 35 -8.35 -1.63 -9.28
N LEU A 36 -7.48 -2.60 -9.02
CA LEU A 36 -7.44 -3.87 -9.74
C LEU A 36 -8.75 -4.64 -9.58
N MET A 37 -9.28 -4.73 -8.36
CA MET A 37 -10.58 -5.38 -8.09
C MET A 37 -11.71 -4.70 -8.87
N TRP A 38 -11.75 -3.36 -8.86
CA TRP A 38 -12.79 -2.60 -9.55
C TRP A 38 -12.72 -2.79 -11.07
N LEU A 39 -11.51 -2.66 -11.64
CA LEU A 39 -11.29 -2.85 -13.07
C LEU A 39 -11.59 -4.29 -13.52
N TRP A 40 -11.15 -5.28 -12.74
CA TRP A 40 -11.44 -6.69 -13.01
C TRP A 40 -12.93 -6.94 -13.02
N ASN A 41 -13.65 -6.52 -11.97
CA ASN A 41 -15.07 -6.79 -11.82
C ASN A 41 -15.95 -6.13 -12.88
N LEU A 42 -15.47 -5.08 -13.55
CA LEU A 42 -16.16 -4.41 -14.66
C LEU A 42 -15.88 -5.04 -16.02
N THR A 43 -14.77 -5.74 -16.20
CA THR A 43 -14.31 -6.15 -17.54
C THR A 43 -14.36 -7.65 -17.73
N LEU A 44 -13.75 -8.42 -16.82
CA LEU A 44 -13.51 -9.84 -17.03
C LEU A 44 -14.74 -10.73 -16.77
N PRO A 45 -15.59 -10.45 -15.76
CA PRO A 45 -16.89 -11.12 -15.64
C PRO A 45 -17.78 -10.88 -16.85
N ASP A 46 -17.78 -9.67 -17.39
CA ASP A 46 -18.68 -9.28 -18.48
C ASP A 46 -18.20 -9.81 -19.84
N LEU A 47 -16.88 -9.82 -20.10
CA LEU A 47 -16.32 -10.35 -21.35
C LEU A 47 -16.21 -11.89 -21.36
N PHE A 48 -15.84 -12.50 -20.24
CA PHE A 48 -15.44 -13.91 -20.19
C PHE A 48 -16.28 -14.76 -19.24
N GLY A 49 -17.29 -14.20 -18.57
CA GLY A 49 -18.12 -14.92 -17.60
C GLY A 49 -17.35 -15.32 -16.33
N TRP A 50 -16.22 -14.67 -16.05
CA TRP A 50 -15.35 -15.02 -14.93
C TRP A 50 -15.92 -14.61 -13.56
N PRO A 51 -15.55 -15.32 -12.48
CA PRO A 51 -16.00 -14.97 -11.14
C PRO A 51 -15.45 -13.61 -10.71
N ARG A 52 -16.28 -12.86 -9.96
CA ARG A 52 -15.89 -11.58 -9.37
C ARG A 52 -14.76 -11.76 -8.37
N LEU A 53 -13.77 -10.88 -8.42
CA LEU A 53 -12.69 -10.80 -7.45
C LEU A 53 -13.16 -10.07 -6.19
N ARG A 54 -12.88 -10.65 -5.02
CA ARG A 54 -12.92 -9.92 -3.74
C ARG A 54 -11.58 -9.25 -3.48
N TYR A 55 -11.58 -8.27 -2.58
CA TYR A 55 -10.39 -7.50 -2.21
C TYR A 55 -9.17 -8.37 -1.89
N TRP A 56 -9.35 -9.38 -1.03
CA TRP A 56 -8.28 -10.31 -0.67
C TRP A 56 -7.76 -11.19 -1.81
N GLN A 57 -8.57 -11.42 -2.85
CA GLN A 57 -8.13 -12.14 -4.05
C GLN A 57 -7.36 -11.21 -4.99
N ALA A 58 -7.82 -9.97 -5.16
CA ALA A 58 -7.11 -8.94 -5.92
C ALA A 58 -5.73 -8.63 -5.33
N PHE A 59 -5.64 -8.52 -4.01
CA PHE A 59 -4.37 -8.33 -3.30
C PHE A 59 -3.37 -9.47 -3.57
N ARG A 60 -3.82 -10.73 -3.47
CA ARG A 60 -2.96 -11.90 -3.76
C ARG A 60 -2.53 -11.94 -5.23
N LEU A 61 -3.43 -11.57 -6.14
CA LEU A 61 -3.13 -11.52 -7.57
C LEU A 61 -2.08 -10.44 -7.87
N GLU A 62 -2.19 -9.27 -7.25
CA GLU A 62 -1.24 -8.17 -7.39
C GLU A 62 0.16 -8.58 -6.87
N LEU A 63 0.24 -9.27 -5.73
CA LEU A 63 1.50 -9.86 -5.25
C LEU A 63 2.11 -10.87 -6.22
N ILE A 64 1.28 -11.74 -6.82
CA ILE A 64 1.73 -12.72 -7.82
C ILE A 64 2.24 -12.01 -9.07
N CYS A 65 1.54 -10.97 -9.54
CA CYS A 65 1.98 -10.12 -10.65
C CYS A 65 3.29 -9.40 -10.31
N GLY A 66 3.43 -8.84 -9.10
CA GLY A 66 4.67 -8.23 -8.62
C GLY A 66 5.82 -9.24 -8.55
N LEU A 67 5.56 -10.51 -8.20
CA LEU A 67 6.57 -11.55 -8.19
C LEU A 67 6.97 -12.00 -9.60
N LEU A 68 6.01 -12.17 -10.50
CA LEU A 68 6.23 -12.62 -11.89
C LEU A 68 6.85 -11.54 -12.78
N PHE A 69 6.44 -10.27 -12.59
CA PHE A 69 6.79 -9.16 -13.46
C PHE A 69 7.70 -8.12 -12.78
N GLY A 70 7.85 -8.14 -11.45
CA GLY A 70 8.51 -7.09 -10.68
C GLY A 70 9.94 -7.38 -10.20
N ALA A 71 10.58 -8.49 -10.58
CA ALA A 71 11.88 -8.86 -9.99
C ALA A 71 12.97 -9.40 -10.93
N PHE A 72 12.83 -9.33 -12.26
CA PHE A 72 13.88 -9.80 -13.20
C PHE A 72 14.14 -8.87 -14.40
N HIS A 73 14.10 -7.56 -14.19
CA HIS A 73 14.70 -6.62 -15.14
C HIS A 73 15.94 -5.96 -14.51
N ILE A 74 16.95 -6.80 -14.24
CA ILE A 74 18.35 -6.35 -14.14
C ILE A 74 18.88 -6.32 -15.58
N MET A 75 18.96 -5.11 -16.13
CA MET A 75 19.76 -4.76 -17.30
C MET A 75 20.47 -3.46 -16.98
#